data_AF-A0A2V9GYA6-F1
#
_entry.id   AF-A0A2V9GYA6-F1
#
_cell.length_a   1.000
_cell.length_b   1.000
_cell.length_c   1.000
_cell.angle_alpha   90.00
_cell.angle_beta   90.00
_cell.angle_gamma   90.00
#
_symmetry.space_group_name_H-M   'P 1'
#
loop_
_entity.id
_entity.type
_entity.pdbx_description
1 polymer ?
#
loop_
_entity_poly.entity_id
_entity_poly.type
_entity_poly.pdbx_seq_one_letter_code
_entity_poly.pdbx_strand_id
1 'polypeptide(L)'
;MKLKNRCGVVVITMIILGIGTLFSTGMGAQEEGWQIMRADYGFKNRRNDVTDILKDLIGRGGVNGRVAVTNQTMGGDPAVGKEKSLHIMARNRKHEGGFVEREFDYNEGGFVDVRPFAVRRDDWDDRPGNNGDRDRDRNDWNVFRIVRAYYGVQGRTVNVTDLLRSHARDGMLNLVVTNSVLGGDPAVGADKILIVIYRYQGNEAATFVREGNTLTIP
;
A
#
# COMPACT_ATOMS: atom_id res chain seq x y z
N MET A 1 -61.08 -17.77 25.71
CA MET A 1 -62.00 -16.69 26.17
C MET A 1 -61.15 -15.68 26.93
N LYS A 2 -60.97 -14.42 26.48
CA LYS A 2 -61.93 -13.28 26.60
C LYS A 2 -62.40 -13.14 28.05
N LEU A 3 -62.30 -12.02 28.79
CA LEU A 3 -62.14 -10.61 28.46
C LEU A 3 -61.98 -9.81 29.79
N LYS A 4 -61.18 -8.73 29.77
CA LYS A 4 -61.43 -7.35 30.28
C LYS A 4 -61.91 -7.12 31.73
N ASN A 5 -61.12 -6.41 32.55
CA ASN A 5 -61.03 -4.94 32.74
C ASN A 5 -62.21 -4.30 33.50
N ARG A 6 -61.90 -3.59 34.60
CA ARG A 6 -62.45 -2.24 34.97
C ARG A 6 -61.40 -1.50 35.82
N CYS A 7 -60.76 -0.46 35.29
CA CYS A 7 -61.20 0.95 35.20
C CYS A 7 -61.11 1.72 36.53
N GLY A 8 -59.99 2.41 36.70
CA GLY A 8 -59.90 3.66 37.46
C GLY A 8 -59.30 4.72 36.53
N VAL A 9 -60.13 5.65 36.08
CA VAL A 9 -59.77 6.79 35.23
C VAL A 9 -59.27 7.92 36.12
N VAL A 10 -58.07 8.42 35.88
CA VAL A 10 -57.67 9.79 36.24
C VAL A 10 -57.14 10.45 34.99
N VAL A 11 -57.76 11.58 34.66
CA VAL A 11 -57.52 12.42 33.49
C VAL A 11 -56.55 13.55 33.89
N ILE A 12 -55.93 14.16 32.88
CA ILE A 12 -55.33 15.52 32.86
C ILE A 12 -53.85 15.52 33.30
N THR A 13 -52.83 15.94 32.54
CA THR A 13 -52.76 17.01 31.52
C THR A 13 -51.52 16.79 30.63
N MET A 14 -51.65 16.98 29.32
CA MET A 14 -50.51 17.15 28.41
C MET A 14 -49.90 18.54 28.61
N ILE A 15 -48.64 18.60 29.04
CA ILE A 15 -47.79 19.76 28.78
C ILE A 15 -46.77 19.32 27.72
N ILE A 16 -47.03 19.74 26.49
CA ILE A 16 -46.06 19.69 25.40
C ILE A 16 -45.08 20.82 25.66
N LEU A 17 -43.88 20.48 26.11
CA LEU A 17 -42.72 21.37 26.09
C LEU A 17 -41.61 20.62 25.37
N GLY A 18 -41.40 21.02 24.11
CA GLY A 18 -40.46 20.40 23.22
C GLY A 18 -39.03 20.53 23.73
N ILE A 19 -38.33 19.41 23.77
CA ILE A 19 -36.90 19.36 23.57
C ILE A 19 -36.71 18.32 22.47
N GLY A 20 -36.27 18.81 21.31
CA GLY A 20 -36.09 18.01 20.12
C GLY A 20 -35.20 16.82 20.41
N THR A 21 -35.64 15.66 19.91
CA THR A 21 -34.76 14.51 19.70
C THR A 21 -33.62 14.94 18.80
N LEU A 22 -32.49 15.32 19.38
CA LEU A 22 -31.21 15.18 18.70
C LEU A 22 -30.92 13.68 18.68
N PHE A 23 -31.47 13.00 17.68
CA PHE A 23 -30.70 11.94 17.05
C PHE A 23 -29.47 12.62 16.49
N SER A 24 -28.41 12.69 17.30
CA SER A 24 -27.08 12.89 16.78
C SER A 24 -26.80 11.67 15.91
N THR A 25 -27.23 11.72 14.65
CA THR A 25 -26.53 11.00 13.60
C THR A 25 -25.08 11.46 13.73
N GLY A 26 -24.23 10.60 14.31
CA GLY A 26 -22.80 10.77 14.24
C GLY A 26 -22.45 10.85 12.76
N MET A 27 -22.34 12.10 12.29
CA MET A 27 -21.88 12.46 10.97
C MET A 27 -20.47 11.90 10.85
N GLY A 28 -20.29 10.96 9.92
CA GLY A 28 -18.99 10.51 9.40
C GLY A 28 -17.91 10.27 10.44
N ALA A 29 -17.88 9.07 11.04
CA ALA A 29 -16.58 8.49 11.34
C ALA A 29 -15.90 8.26 9.99
N GLN A 30 -15.07 9.23 9.58
CA GLN A 30 -14.09 9.03 8.53
C GLN A 30 -13.29 7.80 8.98
N GLU A 31 -13.56 6.64 8.37
CA GLU A 31 -12.78 5.43 8.64
C GLU A 31 -11.34 5.77 8.28
N GLU A 32 -10.54 6.12 9.28
CA GLU A 32 -9.10 6.20 9.15
C GLU A 32 -8.68 4.82 8.66
N GLY A 33 -7.99 4.71 7.52
CA GLY A 33 -7.58 3.42 7.00
C GLY A 33 -6.66 2.67 7.98
N TRP A 34 -6.45 1.39 7.76
CA TRP A 34 -5.45 0.60 8.48
C TRP A 34 -4.04 1.07 8.11
N GLN A 35 -3.32 1.65 9.06
CA GLN A 35 -1.92 2.00 8.91
C GLN A 35 -1.05 0.74 9.04
N ILE A 36 -0.35 0.38 7.97
CA ILE A 36 0.57 -0.76 7.97
C ILE A 36 1.74 -0.46 8.91
N MET A 37 1.92 -1.29 9.93
CA MET A 37 3.06 -1.24 10.84
C MET A 37 4.19 -2.09 10.29
N ARG A 38 3.86 -3.32 9.91
CA ARG A 38 4.80 -4.32 9.40
C ARG A 38 4.11 -5.22 8.39
N ALA A 39 4.86 -5.68 7.40
CA ALA A 39 4.44 -6.75 6.54
C ALA A 39 5.59 -7.71 6.27
N ASP A 40 5.30 -9.01 6.28
CA ASP A 40 6.27 -10.03 5.92
C ASP A 40 5.67 -11.10 5.02
N TYR A 41 6.50 -11.62 4.11
CA TYR A 41 6.10 -12.58 3.10
C TYR A 41 6.95 -13.84 3.21
N GLY A 42 6.32 -15.01 3.30
CA GLY A 42 7.05 -16.27 3.23
C GLY A 42 6.33 -17.46 3.85
N PHE A 43 7.09 -18.44 4.35
CA PHE A 43 6.57 -19.70 4.87
C PHE A 43 7.18 -20.04 6.22
N LYS A 44 6.34 -20.21 7.25
CA LYS A 44 6.76 -20.48 8.63
C LYS A 44 7.83 -19.45 9.08
N ASN A 45 9.02 -19.91 9.46
CA ASN A 45 10.09 -19.05 9.95
C ASN A 45 10.96 -18.46 8.83
N ARG A 46 10.69 -18.78 7.55
CA ARG A 46 11.42 -18.23 6.40
C ARG A 46 10.58 -17.15 5.75
N ARG A 47 10.72 -15.91 6.24
CA ARG A 47 9.91 -14.76 5.81
C ARG A 47 10.80 -13.55 5.54
N ASN A 48 10.44 -12.80 4.51
CA ASN A 48 11.08 -11.54 4.13
C ASN A 48 10.27 -10.39 4.72
N ASP A 49 10.95 -9.37 5.24
CA ASP A 49 10.29 -8.09 5.48
C ASP A 49 9.97 -7.43 4.14
N VAL A 50 8.69 -7.11 3.92
CA VAL A 50 8.19 -6.46 2.71
C VAL A 50 7.42 -5.18 3.04
N THR A 51 7.59 -4.65 4.25
CA THR A 51 6.84 -3.50 4.78
C THR A 51 6.88 -2.31 3.82
N ASP A 52 8.08 -1.91 3.37
CA ASP A 52 8.25 -0.75 2.49
C ASP A 52 7.74 -0.99 1.07
N ILE A 53 7.97 -2.21 0.55
CA ILE A 53 7.47 -2.63 -0.76
C ILE A 53 5.95 -2.55 -0.76
N LEU A 54 5.30 -3.13 0.26
CA LEU A 54 3.85 -3.17 0.36
C LEU A 54 3.25 -1.78 0.58
N LYS A 55 3.84 -0.95 1.46
CA LYS A 55 3.41 0.44 1.67
C LYS A 55 3.48 1.25 0.38
N ASP A 56 4.51 1.07 -0.43
CA ASP A 56 4.65 1.77 -1.71
C ASP A 56 3.61 1.29 -2.73
N LEU A 57 3.42 -0.02 -2.87
CA LEU A 57 2.41 -0.59 -3.78
C LEU A 57 0.98 -0.15 -3.42
N ILE A 58 0.63 -0.14 -2.14
CA ILE A 58 -0.68 0.30 -1.64
C ILE A 58 -0.83 1.82 -1.75
N GLY A 59 0.18 2.60 -1.37
CA GLY A 59 0.15 4.06 -1.43
C GLY A 59 -0.06 4.63 -2.84
N ARG A 60 0.13 3.79 -3.87
CA ARG A 60 -0.10 4.13 -5.28
C ARG A 60 -1.47 3.74 -5.81
N GLY A 61 -2.26 2.98 -5.05
CA GLY A 61 -3.51 2.44 -5.53
C GLY A 61 -3.40 1.02 -6.08
N GLY A 62 -2.20 0.43 -6.16
CA GLY A 62 -1.97 -0.85 -6.82
C GLY A 62 -2.41 -0.85 -8.29
N VAL A 63 -2.61 -2.04 -8.85
CA VAL A 63 -3.20 -2.21 -10.19
C VAL A 63 -4.70 -2.42 -10.02
N ASN A 64 -5.51 -1.50 -10.53
CA ASN A 64 -6.97 -1.51 -10.38
C ASN A 64 -7.45 -1.60 -8.91
N GLY A 65 -6.75 -0.95 -7.98
CA GLY A 65 -7.11 -0.96 -6.57
C GLY A 65 -6.58 -2.17 -5.79
N ARG A 66 -5.71 -2.99 -6.40
CA ARG A 66 -5.23 -4.26 -5.82
C ARG A 66 -3.74 -4.44 -5.98
N VAL A 67 -3.15 -5.14 -5.01
CA VAL A 67 -1.75 -5.58 -5.06
C VAL A 67 -1.75 -7.11 -5.10
N ALA A 68 -1.21 -7.69 -6.17
CA ALA A 68 -1.03 -9.14 -6.26
C ALA A 68 0.01 -9.60 -5.23
N VAL A 69 -0.25 -10.74 -4.59
CA VAL A 69 0.66 -11.35 -3.60
C VAL A 69 1.48 -12.43 -4.29
N THR A 70 2.64 -12.08 -4.82
CA THR A 70 3.52 -13.01 -5.53
C THR A 70 4.98 -12.80 -5.15
N ASN A 71 5.83 -13.76 -5.47
CA ASN A 71 7.29 -13.60 -5.38
C ASN A 71 7.80 -12.32 -6.02
N GLN A 72 7.24 -11.97 -7.18
CA GLN A 72 7.67 -10.80 -7.93
C GLN A 72 7.32 -9.52 -7.18
N THR A 73 6.10 -9.38 -6.69
CA THR A 73 5.64 -8.17 -5.98
C THR A 73 6.18 -8.08 -4.55
N MET A 74 6.64 -9.18 -3.96
CA MET A 74 7.07 -9.28 -2.55
C MET A 74 8.60 -9.40 -2.37
N GLY A 75 9.40 -8.93 -3.32
CA GLY A 75 10.86 -8.89 -3.13
C GLY A 75 11.58 -10.23 -3.29
N GLY A 76 10.96 -11.20 -3.98
CA GLY A 76 11.53 -12.50 -4.32
C GLY A 76 10.92 -13.66 -3.55
N ASP A 77 11.49 -14.85 -3.76
CA ASP A 77 11.04 -16.09 -3.11
C ASP A 77 11.83 -16.40 -1.83
N PRO A 78 11.24 -16.24 -0.63
CA PRO A 78 11.86 -16.64 0.65
C PRO A 78 11.94 -18.15 0.86
N ALA A 79 11.10 -18.94 0.19
CA ALA A 79 10.91 -20.36 0.46
C ALA A 79 10.50 -21.11 -0.83
N VAL A 80 11.48 -21.37 -1.69
CA VAL A 80 11.28 -22.02 -3.00
C VAL A 80 10.52 -23.34 -2.86
N GLY A 81 9.50 -23.50 -3.70
CA GLY A 81 8.65 -24.71 -3.74
C GLY A 81 7.71 -24.86 -2.55
N LYS A 82 7.55 -23.81 -1.72
CA LYS A 82 6.55 -23.76 -0.65
C LYS A 82 5.49 -22.72 -0.98
N GLU A 83 4.27 -23.00 -0.56
CA GLU A 83 3.18 -22.02 -0.58
C GLU A 83 3.45 -20.97 0.50
N LYS A 84 3.51 -19.72 0.07
CA LYS A 84 3.85 -18.60 0.95
C LYS A 84 2.60 -17.81 1.31
N SER A 85 2.70 -17.02 2.36
CA SER A 85 1.66 -16.07 2.75
C SER A 85 2.28 -14.71 3.03
N LEU A 86 1.55 -13.66 2.69
CA LEU A 86 1.78 -12.31 3.17
C LEU A 86 1.00 -12.12 4.47
N HIS A 87 1.70 -11.70 5.51
CA HIS A 87 1.14 -11.33 6.79
C HIS A 87 1.36 -9.83 7.02
N ILE A 88 0.30 -9.11 7.39
CA ILE A 88 0.31 -7.66 7.60
C ILE A 88 -0.17 -7.38 9.01
N MET A 89 0.67 -6.71 9.79
CA MET A 89 0.27 -6.09 11.05
C MET A 89 -0.05 -4.62 10.77
N ALA A 90 -1.28 -4.21 11.06
CA ALA A 90 -1.72 -2.84 10.87
C ALA A 90 -2.43 -2.32 12.10
N ARG A 91 -2.48 -0.99 12.23
CA ARG A 91 -3.20 -0.32 13.31
C ARG A 91 -4.18 0.71 12.78
N ASN A 92 -5.24 0.95 13.53
CA ASN A 92 -6.26 1.93 13.24
C ASN A 92 -6.55 2.74 14.51
N ARG A 93 -6.91 4.01 14.37
CA ARG A 93 -7.28 4.85 15.50
C ARG A 93 -8.70 4.53 15.94
N LYS A 94 -8.91 4.38 17.25
CA LYS A 94 -10.27 4.25 17.80
C LYS A 94 -10.92 5.62 17.90
N HIS A 95 -12.24 5.67 17.69
CA HIS A 95 -13.02 6.89 17.82
C HIS A 95 -12.92 7.53 19.21
N GLU A 96 -12.80 6.71 20.27
CA GLU A 96 -12.69 7.14 21.67
C GLU A 96 -11.25 7.47 22.11
N GLY A 97 -10.29 7.45 21.18
CA GLY A 97 -8.86 7.58 21.46
C GLY A 97 -8.15 6.23 21.61
N GLY A 98 -6.85 6.22 21.34
CA GLY A 98 -6.02 5.00 21.30
C GLY A 98 -6.01 4.31 19.93
N PHE A 99 -5.31 3.16 19.86
CA PHE A 99 -5.16 2.37 18.64
C PHE A 99 -5.74 0.97 18.82
N VAL A 100 -6.25 0.40 17.74
CA VAL A 100 -6.53 -1.03 17.60
C VAL A 100 -5.56 -1.61 16.59
N GLU A 101 -4.98 -2.75 16.92
CA GLU A 101 -4.11 -3.50 16.02
C GLU A 101 -4.88 -4.68 15.41
N ARG A 102 -4.56 -5.01 14.17
CA ARG A 102 -5.16 -6.12 13.44
C ARG A 102 -4.15 -6.75 12.50
N GLU A 103 -4.24 -8.07 12.42
CA GLU A 103 -3.49 -8.88 11.49
C GLU A 103 -4.34 -9.20 10.25
N PHE A 104 -3.68 -9.23 9.09
CA PHE A 104 -4.27 -9.64 7.82
C PHE A 104 -3.35 -10.64 7.12
N ASP A 105 -3.90 -11.77 6.71
CA ASP A 105 -3.18 -12.83 6.02
C ASP A 105 -3.71 -13.03 4.61
N TYR A 106 -2.79 -13.13 3.66
CA TYR A 106 -3.10 -13.37 2.24
C TYR A 106 -2.19 -14.47 1.72
N ASN A 107 -2.78 -15.48 1.07
CA ASN A 107 -2.01 -16.54 0.43
C ASN A 107 -1.31 -16.01 -0.84
N GLU A 108 -0.19 -16.64 -1.20
CA GLU A 108 0.46 -16.45 -2.49
C GLU A 108 -0.52 -16.72 -3.64
N GLY A 109 -0.50 -15.87 -4.66
CA GLY A 109 -1.48 -15.84 -5.75
C GLY A 109 -2.75 -15.04 -5.43
N GLY A 110 -2.94 -14.62 -4.18
CA GLY A 110 -4.04 -13.76 -3.76
C GLY A 110 -3.83 -12.28 -4.08
N PHE A 111 -4.73 -11.45 -3.57
CA PHE A 111 -4.68 -9.99 -3.75
C PHE A 111 -4.94 -9.28 -2.41
N VAL A 112 -4.18 -8.22 -2.16
CA VAL A 112 -4.48 -7.23 -1.12
C VAL A 112 -5.29 -6.11 -1.76
N ASP A 113 -6.51 -5.89 -1.27
CA ASP A 113 -7.29 -4.70 -1.64
C ASP A 113 -6.63 -3.47 -1.01
N VAL A 114 -6.48 -2.40 -1.79
CA VAL A 114 -5.79 -1.18 -1.33
C VAL A 114 -6.66 -0.32 -0.43
N ARG A 115 -7.98 -0.34 -0.66
CA ARG A 115 -8.95 0.54 0.02
C ARG A 115 -8.85 0.50 1.55
N PRO A 116 -8.76 -0.67 2.22
CA PRO A 116 -8.67 -0.73 3.68
C PRO A 116 -7.40 -0.08 4.23
N PHE A 117 -6.32 -0.01 3.45
CA PHE A 117 -5.01 0.51 3.87
C PHE A 117 -4.71 1.91 3.31
N ALA A 118 -5.64 2.48 2.53
CA ALA A 118 -5.53 3.81 1.96
C ALA A 118 -5.84 4.86 3.03
N VAL A 119 -4.89 5.12 3.93
CA VAL A 119 -4.97 6.22 4.89
C VAL A 119 -4.90 7.54 4.12
N ARG A 120 -5.91 8.41 4.28
CA ARG A 120 -5.90 9.78 3.71
C ARG A 120 -4.68 10.51 4.23
N ARG A 121 -3.82 10.92 3.30
CA ARG A 121 -2.56 11.61 3.57
C ARG A 121 -2.85 13.08 3.81
N ASP A 122 -3.09 13.44 5.06
CA ASP A 122 -3.11 14.86 5.43
C ASP A 122 -1.72 15.34 5.88
N ASP A 123 -0.77 14.46 6.22
CA ASP A 123 0.61 14.83 6.58
C ASP A 123 1.62 13.73 6.19
N TRP A 124 2.25 13.85 5.02
CA TRP A 124 3.51 13.15 4.71
C TRP A 124 4.57 14.19 4.35
N ASP A 125 4.83 15.07 5.31
CA ASP A 125 6.03 15.90 5.32
C ASP A 125 7.22 15.03 5.73
N ASP A 126 7.94 14.51 4.74
CA ASP A 126 9.37 14.15 4.79
C ASP A 126 9.86 13.75 3.40
N ARG A 127 9.73 14.68 2.43
CA ARG A 127 10.55 14.65 1.22
C ARG A 127 11.43 15.89 1.19
N PRO A 128 12.76 15.74 1.10
CA PRO A 128 13.66 16.87 1.01
C PRO A 128 13.26 17.72 -0.21
N GLY A 129 13.07 19.02 0.06
CA GLY A 129 12.62 19.98 -0.92
C GLY A 129 13.53 20.02 -2.13
N ASN A 130 12.94 20.06 -3.32
CA ASN A 130 13.57 20.71 -4.43
C ASN A 130 12.63 21.79 -4.95
N ASN A 131 13.12 23.03 -4.88
CA ASN A 131 12.45 24.24 -5.30
C ASN A 131 11.99 24.16 -6.76
N GLY A 132 10.79 24.70 -6.99
CA GLY A 132 10.46 25.53 -8.15
C GLY A 132 10.61 24.89 -9.52
N ASP A 133 9.56 24.21 -9.99
CA ASP A 133 9.22 24.11 -11.41
C ASP A 133 7.69 23.96 -11.54
N ARG A 134 6.95 24.92 -10.97
CA ARG A 134 5.56 25.16 -11.41
C ARG A 134 5.70 25.85 -12.76
N ASP A 135 5.46 25.10 -13.85
CA ASP A 135 5.10 25.57 -15.21
C ASP A 135 5.62 24.64 -16.36
N ARG A 136 5.67 23.31 -16.16
CA ARG A 136 5.83 22.34 -17.28
C ARG A 136 4.83 21.18 -17.31
N ASP A 137 3.84 21.16 -16.41
CA ASP A 137 2.98 20.00 -16.13
C ASP A 137 1.69 19.91 -16.98
N ARG A 138 1.77 20.04 -18.31
CA ARG A 138 0.59 19.72 -19.17
C ARG A 138 0.80 18.63 -20.21
N ASN A 139 2.04 18.25 -20.51
CA ASN A 139 2.34 17.26 -21.57
C ASN A 139 2.89 15.92 -21.05
N ASP A 140 3.18 15.79 -19.75
CA ASP A 140 3.87 14.61 -19.17
C ASP A 140 2.96 13.43 -18.80
N TRP A 141 1.65 13.52 -19.08
CA TRP A 141 0.72 12.41 -18.84
C TRP A 141 0.94 11.23 -19.81
N ASN A 142 1.65 11.45 -20.92
CA ASN A 142 1.98 10.43 -21.92
C ASN A 142 3.43 9.92 -21.84
N VAL A 143 4.25 10.40 -20.89
CA VAL A 143 5.69 10.15 -20.87
C VAL A 143 6.06 9.11 -19.81
N PHE A 144 7.04 8.25 -20.13
CA PHE A 144 7.62 7.27 -19.23
C PHE A 144 8.20 7.95 -17.97
N ARG A 145 7.84 7.44 -16.80
CA ARG A 145 8.39 7.90 -15.52
C ARG A 145 8.64 6.74 -14.59
N ILE A 146 9.88 6.63 -14.10
CA ILE A 146 10.22 5.72 -13.02
C ILE A 146 9.66 6.28 -11.72
N VAL A 147 8.82 5.48 -11.10
CA VAL A 147 8.05 5.86 -9.95
C VAL A 147 8.75 5.40 -8.67
N ARG A 148 9.16 4.12 -8.63
CA ARG A 148 9.94 3.50 -7.55
C ARG A 148 10.76 2.35 -8.12
N ALA A 149 11.92 2.07 -7.54
CA ALA A 149 12.65 0.85 -7.85
C ALA A 149 13.38 0.29 -6.63
N TYR A 150 13.40 -1.04 -6.54
CA TYR A 150 14.04 -1.78 -5.46
C TYR A 150 14.93 -2.86 -6.04
N TYR A 151 16.16 -2.97 -5.55
CA TYR A 151 17.10 -4.01 -5.97
C TYR A 151 17.48 -4.88 -4.78
N GLY A 152 17.43 -6.19 -4.95
CA GLY A 152 17.86 -7.13 -3.92
C GLY A 152 17.05 -8.41 -3.91
N VAL A 153 17.03 -9.10 -2.77
CA VAL A 153 16.31 -10.37 -2.61
C VAL A 153 16.06 -10.65 -1.14
N GLN A 154 15.03 -11.43 -0.83
CA GLN A 154 14.79 -11.96 0.51
C GLN A 154 14.67 -10.88 1.61
N GLY A 155 14.00 -9.76 1.29
CA GLY A 155 13.88 -8.61 2.21
C GLY A 155 15.18 -7.80 2.40
N ARG A 156 16.30 -8.24 1.82
CA ARG A 156 17.53 -7.45 1.68
C ARG A 156 17.46 -6.65 0.39
N THR A 157 16.69 -5.59 0.42
CA THR A 157 16.49 -4.70 -0.74
C THR A 157 17.03 -3.31 -0.46
N VAL A 158 17.59 -2.68 -1.50
CA VAL A 158 17.95 -1.27 -1.51
C VAL A 158 17.02 -0.51 -2.46
N ASN A 159 16.67 0.71 -2.08
CA ASN A 159 15.92 1.61 -2.96
C ASN A 159 16.88 2.21 -4.00
N VAL A 160 16.66 1.87 -5.27
CA VAL A 160 17.48 2.32 -6.41
C VAL A 160 16.72 3.29 -7.32
N THR A 161 15.64 3.90 -6.82
CA THR A 161 14.74 4.75 -7.62
C THR A 161 15.49 5.87 -8.32
N ASP A 162 16.27 6.66 -7.59
CA ASP A 162 16.93 7.84 -8.15
C ASP A 162 18.12 7.46 -9.03
N LEU A 163 18.78 6.35 -8.72
CA LEU A 163 19.81 5.75 -9.58
C LEU A 163 19.21 5.30 -10.92
N LEU A 164 18.09 4.61 -10.91
CA LEU A 164 17.40 4.23 -12.14
C LEU A 164 16.94 5.44 -12.95
N ARG A 165 16.47 6.49 -12.29
CA ARG A 165 16.09 7.76 -12.94
C ARG A 165 17.28 8.43 -13.63
N SER A 166 18.46 8.40 -13.03
CA SER A 166 19.66 8.98 -13.66
C SER A 166 20.15 8.19 -14.87
N HIS A 167 19.79 6.91 -14.95
CA HIS A 167 20.06 6.05 -16.11
C HIS A 167 19.01 6.17 -17.23
N ALA A 168 17.81 6.66 -16.94
CA ALA A 168 16.80 6.90 -17.96
C ALA A 168 17.24 8.05 -18.88
N ARG A 169 17.24 7.80 -20.20
CA ARG A 169 17.58 8.80 -21.22
C ARG A 169 16.51 8.82 -22.29
N ASP A 170 16.11 10.01 -22.71
CA ASP A 170 15.14 10.22 -23.80
C ASP A 170 13.80 9.47 -23.61
N GLY A 171 13.37 9.31 -22.35
CA GLY A 171 12.14 8.59 -22.03
C GLY A 171 12.26 7.06 -22.10
N MET A 172 13.44 6.51 -22.33
CA MET A 172 13.68 5.06 -22.33
C MET A 172 14.62 4.66 -21.20
N LEU A 173 14.47 3.43 -20.72
CA LEU A 173 15.41 2.82 -19.80
C LEU A 173 15.90 1.49 -20.37
N ASN A 174 17.18 1.44 -20.74
CA ASN A 174 17.84 0.23 -21.19
C ASN A 174 19.15 0.06 -20.44
N LEU A 175 19.21 -0.93 -19.54
CA LEU A 175 20.43 -1.25 -18.79
C LEU A 175 20.49 -2.73 -18.43
N VAL A 176 21.71 -3.23 -18.24
CA VAL A 176 21.92 -4.56 -17.65
C VAL A 176 21.87 -4.41 -16.12
N VAL A 177 21.03 -5.23 -15.49
CA VAL A 177 20.83 -5.23 -14.03
C VAL A 177 22.03 -5.88 -13.37
N THR A 178 22.95 -5.09 -12.81
CA THR A 178 24.14 -5.58 -12.11
C THR A 178 24.41 -4.78 -10.84
N ASN A 179 25.18 -5.35 -9.91
CA ASN A 179 25.59 -4.66 -8.69
C ASN A 179 26.34 -3.36 -8.96
N SER A 180 27.22 -3.33 -9.98
CA SER A 180 27.98 -2.12 -10.32
C SER A 180 27.09 -1.01 -10.85
N VAL A 181 26.07 -1.34 -11.65
CA VAL A 181 25.10 -0.37 -12.18
C VAL A 181 24.11 0.08 -11.11
N LEU A 182 23.77 -0.80 -10.16
CA LEU A 182 22.74 -0.56 -9.15
C LEU A 182 23.28 -0.10 -7.79
N GLY A 183 24.53 0.35 -7.75
CA GLY A 183 25.11 1.02 -6.58
C GLY A 183 25.59 0.08 -5.46
N GLY A 184 25.73 -1.22 -5.74
CA GLY A 184 26.30 -2.21 -4.84
C GLY A 184 25.55 -3.54 -4.82
N ASP A 185 26.04 -4.46 -3.98
CA ASP A 185 25.39 -5.75 -3.74
C ASP A 185 24.65 -5.74 -2.39
N PRO A 186 23.31 -5.64 -2.38
CA PRO A 186 22.52 -5.69 -1.15
C PRO A 186 22.45 -7.10 -0.52
N ALA A 187 22.80 -8.15 -1.27
CA ALA A 187 22.68 -9.55 -0.85
C ALA A 187 23.77 -10.41 -1.51
N VAL A 188 24.98 -10.33 -0.96
CA VAL A 188 26.17 -11.02 -1.48
C VAL A 188 25.94 -12.53 -1.61
N GLY A 189 26.23 -13.06 -2.79
CA GLY A 189 26.12 -14.49 -3.11
C GLY A 189 24.70 -14.97 -3.41
N ALA A 190 23.72 -14.07 -3.50
CA ALA A 190 22.34 -14.40 -3.84
C ALA A 190 21.92 -13.81 -5.20
N ASP A 191 21.04 -14.53 -5.90
CA ASP A 191 20.41 -14.06 -7.14
C ASP A 191 19.42 -12.93 -6.82
N LYS A 192 19.76 -11.72 -7.24
CA LYS A 192 18.95 -10.53 -6.95
C LYS A 192 17.94 -10.25 -8.04
N ILE A 193 16.92 -9.50 -7.67
CA ILE A 193 15.91 -8.98 -8.60
C ILE A 193 15.81 -7.48 -8.46
N LEU A 194 15.60 -6.82 -9.60
CA LEU A 194 15.21 -5.43 -9.69
C LEU A 194 13.70 -5.37 -9.91
N ILE A 195 13.00 -4.71 -9.00
CA ILE A 195 11.58 -4.38 -9.09
C ILE A 195 11.50 -2.92 -9.53
N VAL A 196 10.80 -2.64 -10.62
CA VAL A 196 10.58 -1.28 -11.10
C VAL A 196 9.09 -1.02 -11.22
N ILE A 197 8.61 -0.06 -10.45
CA ILE A 197 7.27 0.51 -10.58
C ILE A 197 7.43 1.76 -11.44
N TYR A 198 6.68 1.86 -12.52
CA TYR A 198 6.76 2.95 -13.47
C TYR A 198 5.37 3.35 -13.97
N ARG A 199 5.27 4.58 -14.46
CA ARG A 199 4.10 5.07 -15.19
C ARG A 199 4.46 5.20 -16.66
N TYR A 200 3.59 4.69 -17.52
CA TYR A 200 3.72 4.79 -18.97
C TYR A 200 2.35 5.08 -19.56
N GLN A 201 2.23 6.15 -20.35
CA GLN A 201 0.96 6.57 -20.98
C GLN A 201 -0.22 6.63 -20.00
N GLY A 202 0.01 7.24 -18.83
CA GLY A 202 -1.00 7.38 -17.77
C GLY A 202 -1.29 6.11 -16.97
N ASN A 203 -0.76 4.95 -17.37
CA ASN A 203 -0.97 3.68 -16.67
C ASN A 203 0.22 3.36 -15.77
N GLU A 204 -0.05 2.88 -14.56
CA GLU A 204 1.00 2.39 -13.66
C GLU A 204 1.19 0.89 -13.84
N ALA A 205 2.45 0.47 -13.95
CA ALA A 205 2.85 -0.90 -14.12
C ALA A 205 4.06 -1.22 -13.24
N ALA A 206 4.25 -2.51 -12.96
CA ALA A 206 5.43 -3.03 -12.30
C ALA A 206 6.11 -4.06 -13.21
N THR A 207 7.43 -4.00 -13.31
CA THR A 207 8.26 -5.00 -13.98
C THR A 207 9.36 -5.50 -13.05
N PHE A 208 9.86 -6.69 -13.35
CA PHE A 208 10.81 -7.42 -12.53
C PHE A 208 11.90 -8.01 -13.42
N VAL A 209 13.16 -7.77 -13.09
CA VAL A 209 14.30 -8.23 -13.89
C VAL A 209 15.33 -8.86 -12.96
N ARG A 210 15.78 -10.07 -13.29
CA ARG A 210 16.85 -10.75 -12.53
C ARG A 210 18.19 -10.08 -12.77
N GLU A 211 19.07 -10.12 -11.79
CA GLU A 211 20.47 -9.75 -11.95
C GLU A 211 21.09 -10.51 -13.15
N GLY A 212 21.93 -9.80 -13.90
CA GLY A 212 22.53 -10.27 -15.16
C GLY A 212 21.67 -10.04 -16.40
N ASN A 213 20.37 -9.80 -16.26
CA ASN A 213 19.46 -9.58 -17.39
C ASN A 213 19.30 -8.09 -17.73
N THR A 214 18.84 -7.82 -18.95
CA THR A 214 18.56 -6.47 -19.42
C THR A 214 17.16 -6.03 -19.03
N LEU A 215 17.07 -4.86 -18.41
CA LEU A 215 15.83 -4.12 -18.26
C LEU A 215 15.63 -3.24 -19.49
N THR A 216 14.48 -3.37 -20.12
CA THR A 216 14.04 -2.49 -21.21
C THR A 216 12.64 -1.98 -20.91
N ILE A 217 12.51 -0.68 -20.73
CA ILE A 217 11.22 0.01 -20.62
C ILE A 217 11.18 1.11 -21.70
N PRO A 218 10.11 1.17 -22.53
CA PRO A 218 9.95 2.19 -23.57
C PRO A 218 9.72 3.60 -23.02
#